data_AF-A0A2E2KN08-F1
#
_entry.id   AF-A0A2E2KN08-F1
#
_cell.length_a   1.000
_cell.length_b   1.000
_cell.length_c   1.000
_cell.angle_alpha   90.00
_cell.angle_beta   90.00
_cell.angle_gamma   90.00
#
_symmetry.space_group_name_H-M   'P 1'
#
loop_
_entity.id
_entity.type
_entity.pdbx_description
1 polymer ?
#
loop_
_entity_poly.entity_id
_entity_poly.type
_entity_poly.pdbx_seq_one_letter_code
_entity_poly.pdbx_strand_id
1 'polypeptide(L)'
;MTEKKSNNYLHHIAVGIGFAGLIIWYYIGKELGFLDWMIQLMPVKYAGSGMMLGIMIMMTPGFFIWSRYNRWIEKKLKVKGMYYEDEYYKEQDALKEKKKKTNQ
;
A
#
# COMPACT_ATOMS: atom_id res chain seq x y z
N MET A 1 -4.77 -22.71 12.25
CA MET A 1 -4.88 -22.28 10.83
C MET A 1 -5.89 -21.16 10.59
N THR A 2 -6.80 -20.87 11.53
CA THR A 2 -7.86 -19.85 11.42
C THR A 2 -7.37 -18.40 11.57
N GLU A 3 -6.40 -18.13 12.43
CA GLU A 3 -5.88 -16.76 12.64
C GLU A 3 -5.21 -16.14 11.40
N LYS A 4 -4.38 -16.92 10.68
CA LYS A 4 -3.64 -16.42 9.50
C LYS A 4 -4.60 -15.94 8.39
N LYS A 5 -5.74 -16.62 8.20
CA LYS A 5 -6.75 -16.25 7.20
C LYS A 5 -7.52 -14.99 7.60
N SER A 6 -7.82 -14.83 8.89
CA SER A 6 -8.49 -13.64 9.44
C SER A 6 -7.65 -12.37 9.28
N ASN A 7 -6.36 -12.42 9.63
CA ASN A 7 -5.48 -11.26 9.53
C ASN A 7 -5.24 -10.79 8.09
N ASN A 8 -5.19 -11.72 7.12
CA ASN A 8 -5.09 -11.37 5.71
C ASN A 8 -6.37 -10.67 5.20
N TYR A 9 -7.55 -11.15 5.60
CA TYR A 9 -8.82 -10.49 5.26
C TYR A 9 -8.90 -9.07 5.83
N LEU A 10 -8.52 -8.91 7.11
CA LEU A 10 -8.47 -7.61 7.76
C LEU A 10 -7.46 -6.66 7.08
N HIS A 11 -6.33 -7.19 6.61
CA HIS A 11 -5.36 -6.41 5.84
C HIS A 11 -5.96 -5.91 4.52
N HIS A 12 -6.65 -6.76 3.75
CA HIS A 12 -7.29 -6.32 2.51
C HIS A 12 -8.39 -5.27 2.73
N ILE A 13 -9.19 -5.42 3.78
CA ILE A 13 -10.19 -4.42 4.15
C ILE A 13 -9.51 -3.10 4.53
N ALA A 14 -8.44 -3.17 5.34
CA ALA A 14 -7.70 -1.97 5.74
C ALA A 14 -7.05 -1.26 4.55
N VAL A 15 -6.40 -2.00 3.65
CA VAL A 15 -5.85 -1.45 2.40
C VAL A 15 -6.98 -0.85 1.54
N GLY A 16 -8.14 -1.49 1.47
CA GLY A 16 -9.32 -0.96 0.78
C GLY A 16 -9.87 0.33 1.38
N ILE A 17 -9.90 0.44 2.72
CA ILE A 17 -10.27 1.67 3.43
C ILE A 17 -9.27 2.77 3.14
N GLY A 18 -7.98 2.45 3.16
CA GLY A 18 -6.96 3.34 2.64
C GLY A 18 -7.40 3.85 1.27
N PHE A 19 -7.76 2.93 0.35
CA PHE A 19 -8.00 3.23 -1.08
C PHE A 19 -9.10 4.25 -1.25
N ALA A 20 -10.19 4.05 -0.53
CA ALA A 20 -11.27 5.02 -0.42
C ALA A 20 -10.74 6.39 0.06
N GLY A 21 -9.81 6.43 1.01
CA GLY A 21 -9.13 7.65 1.45
C GLY A 21 -8.38 8.38 0.32
N LEU A 22 -7.70 7.67 -0.58
CA LEU A 22 -7.05 8.30 -1.75
C LEU A 22 -8.06 8.89 -2.74
N ILE A 23 -9.20 8.21 -2.93
CA ILE A 23 -10.29 8.71 -3.75
C ILE A 23 -10.83 10.01 -3.15
N ILE A 24 -11.13 10.01 -1.84
CA ILE A 24 -11.60 11.19 -1.12
C ILE A 24 -10.57 12.33 -1.22
N TRP A 25 -9.29 12.05 -1.03
CA TRP A 25 -8.21 13.02 -1.18
C TRP A 25 -8.21 13.69 -2.56
N TYR A 26 -8.32 12.89 -3.62
CA TYR A 26 -8.43 13.41 -4.99
C TYR A 26 -9.65 14.32 -5.16
N TYR A 27 -10.83 13.91 -4.66
CA TYR A 27 -12.04 14.71 -4.76
C TYR A 27 -11.94 16.02 -3.98
N ILE A 28 -11.32 16.02 -2.80
CA ILE A 28 -11.07 17.26 -2.04
C ILE A 28 -10.23 18.23 -2.87
N GLY A 29 -9.11 17.76 -3.44
CA GLY A 29 -8.25 18.64 -4.24
C GLY A 29 -8.94 19.14 -5.52
N LYS A 30 -9.77 18.30 -6.14
CA LYS A 30 -10.62 18.70 -7.28
C LYS A 30 -11.64 19.77 -6.88
N GLU A 31 -12.37 19.57 -5.78
CA GLU A 31 -13.43 20.48 -5.33
C GLU A 31 -12.87 21.85 -4.89
N LEU A 32 -11.65 21.85 -4.33
CA LEU A 32 -10.92 23.09 -4.04
C LEU A 32 -10.41 23.81 -5.29
N GLY A 33 -10.62 23.26 -6.49
CA GLY A 33 -10.19 23.87 -7.76
C GLY A 33 -8.68 23.80 -8.00
N PHE A 34 -7.95 22.94 -7.27
CA PHE A 34 -6.48 22.86 -7.38
C PHE A 34 -6.02 22.53 -8.80
N LEU A 35 -6.73 21.62 -9.47
CA LEU A 35 -6.38 21.22 -10.84
C LEU A 35 -6.63 22.34 -11.85
N ASP A 36 -7.71 23.12 -11.68
CA ASP A 36 -8.00 24.27 -12.53
C ASP A 36 -6.95 25.36 -12.33
N TRP A 37 -6.55 25.60 -11.08
CA TRP A 37 -5.45 26.52 -10.75
C TRP A 37 -4.14 26.10 -11.44
N MET A 38 -3.80 24.82 -11.41
CA MET A 38 -2.60 24.30 -12.09
C MET A 38 -2.66 24.44 -13.62
N ILE A 39 -3.82 24.27 -14.23
CA ILE A 39 -4.01 24.44 -15.68
C ILE A 39 -3.86 25.91 -16.09
N GLN A 40 -4.34 26.84 -15.27
CA GLN A 40 -4.24 28.28 -15.54
C GLN A 40 -2.79 28.80 -15.58
N LEU A 41 -1.85 28.09 -14.95
CA LEU A 41 -0.42 28.43 -15.01
C LEU A 41 0.22 28.09 -16.37
N MET A 42 -0.48 27.36 -17.24
CA MET A 42 0.05 26.87 -18.49
C MET A 42 -0.64 27.53 -19.70
N PRO A 43 0.08 27.74 -20.82
CA PRO A 43 -0.56 28.11 -22.08
C PRO A 43 -1.57 27.05 -22.52
N VAL A 44 -2.64 27.45 -23.21
CA VAL A 44 -3.73 26.55 -23.66
C VAL A 44 -3.22 25.29 -24.39
N LYS A 45 -2.17 25.44 -25.20
CA LYS A 45 -1.51 24.34 -25.93
C LYS A 45 -0.96 23.23 -25.01
N TYR A 46 -0.65 23.56 -23.75
CA TYR A 46 -0.02 22.67 -22.77
C TYR A 46 -0.91 22.40 -21.54
N ALA A 47 -2.21 22.69 -21.63
CA ALA A 47 -3.16 22.47 -20.54
C ALA A 47 -3.14 21.02 -20.02
N GLY A 48 -3.01 20.03 -20.91
CA GLY A 48 -2.91 18.61 -20.52
C GLY A 48 -1.67 18.29 -19.67
N SER A 49 -0.52 18.91 -19.97
CA SER A 49 0.70 18.77 -19.18
C SER A 49 0.56 19.44 -17.81
N GLY A 50 -0.09 20.60 -17.75
CA GLY A 50 -0.42 21.28 -16.49
C GLY A 50 -1.32 20.44 -15.59
N MET A 51 -2.34 19.82 -16.17
CA MET A 51 -3.21 18.87 -15.46
C MET A 51 -2.43 17.68 -14.90
N MET A 52 -1.55 17.07 -15.70
CA MET A 52 -0.75 15.92 -15.26
C MET A 52 0.19 16.29 -14.09
N LEU A 53 0.88 17.42 -14.18
CA LEU A 53 1.72 17.93 -13.08
C LEU A 53 0.89 18.26 -11.84
N GLY A 54 -0.28 18.86 -12.02
CA GLY A 54 -1.22 19.13 -10.93
C GLY A 54 -1.62 17.85 -10.21
N ILE A 55 -2.00 16.80 -10.95
CA ILE A 55 -2.32 15.50 -10.37
C ILE A 55 -1.11 14.93 -9.62
N MET A 56 0.10 14.99 -10.18
CA MET A 56 1.31 14.48 -9.51
C MET A 56 1.58 15.22 -8.18
N ILE A 57 1.54 16.55 -8.20
CA ILE A 57 1.77 17.39 -7.01
C ILE A 57 0.70 17.13 -5.97
N MET A 58 -0.57 17.05 -6.39
CA MET A 58 -1.71 16.81 -5.51
C MET A 58 -1.68 15.40 -4.90
N MET A 59 -1.35 14.38 -5.69
CA MET A 59 -1.41 12.99 -5.26
C MET A 59 -0.20 12.54 -4.45
N THR A 60 0.98 13.14 -4.66
CA THR A 60 2.21 12.80 -3.93
C THR A 60 2.02 12.82 -2.40
N PRO A 61 1.48 13.89 -1.78
CA PRO A 61 1.21 13.88 -0.34
C PRO A 61 0.16 12.83 0.06
N GLY A 62 -0.85 12.59 -0.79
CA GLY A 62 -1.84 11.51 -0.58
C GLY A 62 -1.19 10.13 -0.52
N PHE A 63 -0.31 9.81 -1.48
CA PHE A 63 0.46 8.57 -1.51
C PHE A 63 1.47 8.46 -0.36
N PHE A 64 2.03 9.59 0.09
CA PHE A 64 2.89 9.59 1.26
C PHE A 64 2.12 9.21 2.53
N ILE A 65 0.95 9.81 2.78
CA ILE A 65 0.09 9.47 3.93
C ILE A 65 -0.35 8.00 3.83
N TRP A 66 -0.78 7.57 2.64
CA TRP A 66 -1.13 6.19 2.35
C TRP A 66 -0.04 5.19 2.74
N SER A 67 1.19 5.44 2.30
CA SER A 67 2.32 4.54 2.56
C SER A 67 2.53 4.35 4.07
N ARG A 68 2.36 5.42 4.85
CA ARG A 68 2.51 5.41 6.32
C ARG A 68 1.34 4.68 6.98
N TYR A 69 0.13 4.89 6.49
CA TYR A 69 -1.05 4.15 6.92
C TYR A 69 -0.88 2.64 6.68
N ASN A 70 -0.50 2.22 5.48
CA ASN A 70 -0.27 0.81 5.17
C ASN A 70 0.79 0.19 6.08
N ARG A 71 1.93 0.87 6.26
CA ARG A 71 3.00 0.40 7.15
C ARG A 71 2.54 0.31 8.61
N TRP A 72 1.66 1.20 9.05
CA TRP A 72 1.07 1.13 10.39
C TRP A 72 0.11 -0.06 10.53
N ILE A 73 -0.73 -0.31 9.53
CA ILE A 73 -1.64 -1.47 9.48
C ILE A 73 -0.85 -2.79 9.47
N GLU A 74 0.20 -2.90 8.67
CA GLU A 74 1.08 -4.08 8.62
C GLU A 74 1.70 -4.37 9.99
N LYS A 75 2.22 -3.33 10.66
CA LYS A 75 2.76 -3.46 12.04
C LYS A 75 1.68 -3.89 13.03
N LYS A 76 0.48 -3.30 12.94
CA LYS A 76 -0.62 -3.57 13.88
C LYS A 76 -1.19 -4.98 13.72
N LEU A 77 -1.32 -5.46 12.48
CA LEU A 77 -1.84 -6.79 12.15
C LEU A 77 -0.75 -7.88 12.19
N LYS A 78 0.50 -7.52 12.51
CA LYS A 78 1.67 -8.41 12.48
C LYS A 78 1.78 -9.19 11.17
N VAL A 79 1.31 -8.60 10.07
CA VAL A 79 1.45 -9.16 8.73
C VAL A 79 2.89 -8.87 8.32
N LYS A 80 3.81 -9.79 8.66
CA LYS A 80 5.15 -9.78 8.08
C LYS A 80 4.98 -10.15 6.61
N GLY A 81 5.50 -9.33 5.70
CA GLY A 81 5.73 -9.78 4.33
C GLY A 81 6.48 -11.09 4.39
N MET A 82 6.08 -12.10 3.60
CA MET A 82 6.88 -13.31 3.49
C MET A 82 8.21 -12.90 2.88
N TYR A 83 9.26 -12.80 3.70
CA TYR A 83 10.61 -12.66 3.19
C TYR A 83 11.04 -14.02 2.66
N TYR A 84 11.67 -14.05 1.48
CA TYR A 84 12.15 -15.28 0.85
C TYR A 84 12.98 -16.16 1.82
N GLU A 85 13.71 -15.49 2.73
CA GLU A 85 14.50 -16.13 3.79
C GLU A 85 13.64 -16.89 4.80
N ASP A 86 12.45 -16.39 5.15
CA ASP A 86 11.55 -17.03 6.13
C ASP A 86 11.00 -18.38 5.61
N GLU A 87 10.83 -18.53 4.29
CA GLU A 87 10.45 -19.81 3.68
C GLU A 87 11.64 -20.77 3.62
N TYR A 88 12.81 -20.27 3.25
CA TYR A 88 14.05 -21.06 3.20
C TYR A 88 14.40 -21.69 4.55
N TYR A 89 14.33 -20.90 5.64
CA TYR A 89 14.60 -21.42 6.98
C TYR A 89 13.53 -22.41 7.48
N LYS A 90 12.25 -22.18 7.16
CA LYS A 90 11.18 -23.15 7.47
C LYS A 90 11.40 -24.49 6.81
N GLU A 91 11.85 -24.50 5.57
CA GLU A 91 12.11 -25.73 4.84
C GLU A 91 13.33 -26.47 5.41
N GLN A 92 14.38 -25.74 5.78
CA GLN A 92 15.53 -26.31 6.49
C GLN A 92 15.17 -26.91 7.85
N ASP A 93 14.34 -26.24 8.64
CA ASP A 93 13.93 -26.74 9.95
C ASP A 93 13.06 -27.99 9.84
N ALA A 94 12.15 -28.03 8.85
CA ALA A 94 11.36 -29.23 8.54
C ALA A 94 12.23 -30.42 8.07
N LEU A 95 13.30 -30.15 7.31
CA LEU A 95 14.26 -31.18 6.89
C LEU A 95 15.11 -31.71 8.05
N LYS A 96 15.52 -30.83 8.98
CA LYS A 96 16.24 -31.22 10.21
C LYS A 96 15.38 -32.10 11.13
N GLU A 97 14.10 -31.74 11.30
CA GLU A 97 13.12 -32.51 12.06
C GLU A 97 12.90 -33.91 11.46
N LYS A 98 12.77 -34.03 10.13
CA LYS A 98 12.67 -35.32 9.43
C LYS A 98 13.90 -36.20 9.67
N LYS A 99 15.10 -35.63 9.52
CA LYS A 99 16.37 -36.36 9.78
C LYS A 99 16.46 -36.88 11.21
N LYS A 100 16.00 -36.11 12.19
CA LYS A 100 16.00 -36.52 13.59
C LYS A 100 15.09 -37.72 13.87
N LYS A 101 13.93 -37.80 13.20
CA LYS A 101 12.96 -38.90 13.34
C LYS A 101 13.35 -40.17 12.58
N THR A 102 14.21 -40.09 11.57
CA THR A 102 14.69 -41.25 10.80
C THR A 102 15.88 -41.95 11.47
N ASN A 103 16.61 -41.26 12.35
CA ASN A 103 17.78 -41.79 13.08
C ASN A 103 17.44 -42.24 14.51
N GLN A 104 16.15 -42.38 14.83
CA GLN A 104 15.62 -42.86 16.11
C GLN A 104 14.83 -44.14 15.87
#